data_AF-A0A6I1E404-F1
#
_entry.id   AF-A0A6I1E404-F1
#
_cell.length_a   1.000
_cell.length_b   1.000
_cell.length_c   1.000
_cell.angle_alpha   90.00
_cell.angle_beta   90.00
_cell.angle_gamma   90.00
#
_symmetry.space_group_name_H-M   'P 1'
#
loop_
_entity.id
_entity.type
_entity.pdbx_description
1 polymer ?
#
loop_
_entity_poly.entity_id
_entity_poly.type
_entity_poly.pdbx_seq_one_letter_code
_entity_poly.pdbx_strand_id
1 'polypeptide(L)'
;MNREATISRKKWAKTIWEYALWTMAALLLGIGYMYVVLGPPPEPTNTWNFFLGKIYLFGLVRIGLIIGGIVAVLFIIFDVFLINRKWTLSKNKLGIRIIALLVILISVATLHYLLEKTINLI
;
A
#
# COMPACT_ATOMS: atom_id res chain seq x y z
N MET A 1 -29.31 -25.90 -11.41
CA MET A 1 -28.30 -24.90 -10.98
C MET A 1 -26.99 -25.20 -11.71
N ASN A 2 -26.53 -24.30 -12.59
CA ASN A 2 -25.49 -24.59 -13.59
C ASN A 2 -24.07 -24.69 -12.96
N ARG A 3 -23.42 -25.86 -13.07
CA ARG A 3 -22.08 -26.14 -12.48
C ARG A 3 -21.01 -25.18 -12.97
N GLU A 4 -21.08 -24.73 -14.22
CA GLU A 4 -20.09 -23.81 -14.79
C GLU A 4 -20.13 -22.42 -14.14
N ALA A 5 -21.33 -21.93 -13.83
CA ALA A 5 -21.52 -20.66 -13.14
C ALA A 5 -21.02 -20.69 -11.68
N THR A 6 -21.02 -21.86 -11.04
CA THR A 6 -20.45 -22.03 -9.70
C THR A 6 -18.92 -22.12 -9.70
N ILE A 7 -18.32 -22.74 -10.71
CA ILE A 7 -16.86 -22.85 -10.86
C ILE A 7 -16.23 -21.48 -11.17
N SER A 8 -16.85 -20.72 -12.08
CA SER A 8 -16.43 -19.34 -12.41
C SER A 8 -16.45 -18.43 -11.17
N ARG A 9 -17.56 -18.40 -10.41
CA ARG A 9 -17.67 -17.58 -9.20
C ARG A 9 -16.60 -17.86 -8.15
N LYS A 10 -16.28 -19.14 -7.90
CA LYS A 10 -15.22 -19.50 -6.94
C LYS A 10 -13.84 -19.01 -7.38
N LYS A 11 -13.54 -19.05 -8.69
CA LYS A 11 -12.28 -18.55 -9.24
C LYS A 11 -12.14 -17.05 -9.05
N TRP A 12 -13.19 -16.28 -9.37
CA TRP A 12 -13.21 -14.83 -9.17
C TRP A 12 -13.08 -14.43 -7.69
N ALA A 13 -13.80 -15.11 -6.79
CA ALA A 13 -13.72 -14.85 -5.35
C ALA A 13 -12.29 -15.04 -4.82
N LYS A 14 -11.59 -16.10 -5.25
CA LYS A 14 -10.20 -16.34 -4.87
C LYS A 14 -9.27 -15.22 -5.33
N THR A 15 -9.42 -14.77 -6.59
CA THR A 15 -8.62 -13.68 -7.15
C THR A 15 -8.86 -12.35 -6.41
N ILE A 16 -10.12 -12.03 -6.12
CA ILE A 16 -10.47 -10.82 -5.33
C ILE A 16 -9.83 -10.90 -3.95
N TRP A 17 -9.89 -12.06 -3.29
CA TRP A 17 -9.28 -12.25 -1.98
C TRP A 17 -7.76 -12.07 -2.01
N GLU A 18 -7.08 -12.60 -3.02
CA GLU A 18 -5.63 -12.42 -3.19
C GLU A 18 -5.27 -10.94 -3.35
N TYR A 19 -5.97 -10.20 -4.21
CA TYR A 19 -5.71 -8.76 -4.37
C TYR A 19 -6.11 -7.94 -3.15
N ALA A 20 -7.13 -8.36 -2.40
CA ALA A 20 -7.48 -7.72 -1.13
C ALA A 20 -6.34 -7.84 -0.11
N LEU A 21 -5.70 -9.01 -0.01
CA LEU A 21 -4.51 -9.20 0.84
C LEU A 21 -3.34 -8.32 0.41
N TRP A 22 -3.06 -8.24 -0.90
CA TRP A 22 -2.01 -7.36 -1.43
C TRP A 22 -2.30 -5.87 -1.19
N THR A 23 -3.57 -5.48 -1.34
CA THR A 23 -4.03 -4.11 -1.04
C THR A 23 -3.82 -3.80 0.44
N MET A 24 -4.20 -4.71 1.33
CA MET A 24 -3.98 -4.55 2.77
C MET A 24 -2.48 -4.42 3.10
N ALA A 25 -1.63 -5.23 2.47
CA ALA A 25 -0.18 -5.11 2.62
C ALA A 25 0.34 -3.74 2.15
N ALA A 26 -0.12 -3.24 0.99
CA ALA A 26 0.24 -1.93 0.48
C ALA A 26 -0.21 -0.78 1.40
N LEU A 27 -1.42 -0.87 1.98
CA LEU A 27 -1.92 0.11 2.95
C LEU A 27 -1.07 0.14 4.22
N LEU A 28 -0.74 -1.03 4.78
CA LEU A 28 0.13 -1.14 5.95
C LEU A 28 1.53 -0.59 5.66
N LEU A 29 2.08 -0.85 4.47
CA LEU A 29 3.35 -0.28 4.03
C LEU A 29 3.29 1.24 3.88
N GLY A 30 2.20 1.81 3.36
CA GLY A 30 2.01 3.26 3.27
C GLY A 30 1.95 3.94 4.63
N ILE A 31 1.25 3.34 5.59
CA ILE A 31 1.23 3.80 6.99
C ILE A 31 2.62 3.69 7.62
N GLY A 32 3.31 2.56 7.43
CA GLY A 32 4.66 2.34 7.92
C GLY A 32 5.65 3.35 7.34
N TYR A 33 5.57 3.66 6.05
CA TYR A 33 6.35 4.72 5.43
C TYR A 33 6.11 6.08 6.09
N MET A 34 4.85 6.46 6.30
CA MET A 34 4.54 7.74 6.95
C MET A 34 5.01 7.78 8.41
N TYR A 35 5.00 6.66 9.13
CA TYR A 35 5.61 6.58 10.46
C TYR A 35 7.11 6.85 10.44
N VAL A 36 7.83 6.32 9.43
CA VAL A 36 9.26 6.58 9.24
C VAL A 36 9.53 8.06 8.91
N VAL A 37 8.68 8.69 8.10
CA VAL A 37 8.81 10.11 7.73
C VAL A 37 8.50 11.03 8.91
N LEU A 38 7.41 10.78 9.62
CA LEU A 38 6.92 11.65 10.69
C LEU A 38 7.64 11.44 12.04
N GLY A 39 8.32 10.30 12.24
CA GLY A 39 8.99 9.96 13.51
C GLY A 39 8.03 9.64 14.65
N PRO A 40 8.48 9.34 15.86
CA PRO A 40 7.58 8.98 16.97
C PRO A 40 6.69 10.15 17.42
N PRO A 41 5.46 9.88 17.89
CA PRO A 41 4.58 10.92 18.40
C PRO A 41 5.17 11.59 19.67
N PRO A 42 4.84 12.87 19.94
CA PRO A 42 5.27 13.55 21.14
C PRO A 42 4.69 12.89 22.41
N GLU A 43 5.50 12.81 23.48
CA GLU A 43 5.06 12.24 24.75
C GLU A 43 3.94 13.07 25.39
N PRO A 44 2.90 12.43 25.95
CA PRO A 44 1.76 13.12 26.54
C PRO A 44 2.09 13.64 27.93
N THR A 45 2.93 14.66 28.01
CA THR A 45 3.29 15.31 29.28
C THR A 45 2.19 16.24 29.81
N ASN A 46 1.29 16.71 28.93
CA ASN A 46 0.17 17.62 29.24
C ASN A 46 -1.07 17.27 28.39
N THR A 47 -2.25 17.77 28.78
CA THR A 47 -3.51 17.60 28.03
C THR A 47 -3.43 18.10 26.59
N TRP A 48 -2.71 19.21 26.34
CA TRP A 48 -2.45 19.68 24.97
C TRP A 48 -1.63 18.69 24.13
N ASN A 49 -0.59 18.07 24.71
CA ASN A 49 0.23 17.08 24.04
C ASN A 49 -0.56 15.80 23.74
N PHE A 50 -1.53 15.45 24.59
CA PHE A 50 -2.46 14.35 24.32
C PHE A 50 -3.31 14.61 23.06
N PHE A 51 -3.88 15.80 22.90
CA PHE A 51 -4.66 16.15 21.71
C PHE A 51 -3.78 16.24 20.45
N LEU A 52 -2.58 16.82 20.56
CA LEU A 52 -1.61 16.85 19.46
C LEU A 52 -1.19 15.45 19.01
N GLY A 53 -0.99 14.51 19.95
CA GLY A 53 -0.73 13.11 19.62
C GLY A 53 -1.87 12.44 18.84
N LYS A 54 -3.14 12.80 19.11
CA LYS A 54 -4.28 12.33 18.33
C LYS A 54 -4.31 12.90 16.92
N ILE A 55 -3.98 14.19 16.75
CA ILE A 55 -3.88 14.84 15.44
C ILE A 55 -2.73 14.23 14.65
N TYR A 56 -1.60 13.95 15.29
CA TYR A 56 -0.47 13.24 14.70
C TYR A 56 -0.91 11.85 14.17
N LEU A 57 -1.57 11.05 15.01
CA LEU A 57 -2.08 9.73 14.61
C LEU A 57 -3.07 9.82 13.45
N PHE A 58 -3.94 10.83 13.47
CA PHE A 58 -4.89 11.08 12.39
C PHE A 58 -4.16 11.43 11.08
N GLY A 59 -3.17 12.32 11.13
CA GLY A 59 -2.35 12.68 9.97
C GLY A 59 -1.59 11.47 9.42
N LEU A 60 -0.94 10.71 10.30
CA LEU A 60 -0.20 9.50 9.96
C LEU A 60 -1.09 8.47 9.26
N VAL A 61 -2.26 8.16 9.83
CA VAL A 61 -3.18 7.19 9.23
C VAL A 61 -3.76 7.72 7.94
N ARG A 62 -4.20 8.98 7.90
CA ARG A 62 -4.86 9.56 6.71
C ARG A 62 -3.91 9.66 5.53
N ILE A 63 -2.72 10.24 5.71
CA ILE A 63 -1.72 10.35 4.65
C ILE A 63 -1.13 8.98 4.31
N GLY A 64 -0.89 8.14 5.31
CA GLY A 64 -0.41 6.77 5.12
C GLY A 64 -1.36 5.92 4.28
N LEU A 65 -2.67 6.05 4.50
CA LEU A 65 -3.70 5.39 3.68
C LEU A 65 -3.76 5.95 2.25
N ILE A 66 -3.57 7.26 2.06
CA ILE A 66 -3.53 7.86 0.71
C ILE A 66 -2.33 7.30 -0.05
N ILE A 67 -1.13 7.32 0.54
CA ILE A 67 0.09 6.81 -0.09
C ILE A 67 -0.03 5.30 -0.33
N GLY A 68 -0.47 4.54 0.67
CA GLY A 68 -0.70 3.10 0.55
C GLY A 68 -1.74 2.77 -0.52
N GLY A 69 -2.77 3.60 -0.68
CA GLY A 69 -3.78 3.48 -1.73
C GLY A 69 -3.20 3.70 -3.12
N ILE A 70 -2.36 4.73 -3.30
CA ILE A 70 -1.63 4.97 -4.55
C ILE A 70 -0.74 3.77 -4.89
N VAL A 71 0.03 3.28 -3.92
CA VAL A 71 0.88 2.09 -4.08
C VAL A 71 0.05 0.86 -4.45
N ALA A 72 -1.11 0.65 -3.81
CA ALA A 72 -1.99 -0.48 -4.12
C ALA A 72 -2.52 -0.43 -5.56
N VAL A 73 -3.01 0.73 -6.00
CA VAL A 73 -3.53 0.91 -7.37
C VAL A 73 -2.42 0.66 -8.40
N LEU A 74 -1.25 1.26 -8.20
CA LEU A 74 -0.10 1.06 -9.09
C LEU A 74 0.34 -0.40 -9.13
N PHE A 75 0.37 -1.08 -7.97
CA PHE A 75 0.71 -2.48 -7.87
C PHE A 75 -0.29 -3.37 -8.61
N ILE A 76 -1.60 -3.14 -8.46
CA ILE A 76 -2.63 -3.92 -9.16
C ILE A 76 -2.48 -3.75 -10.68
N ILE A 77 -2.32 -2.51 -11.16
CA ILE A 77 -2.09 -2.25 -12.59
C ILE A 77 -0.83 -2.99 -13.06
N PHE A 78 0.28 -2.86 -12.32
CA PHE A 78 1.54 -3.52 -12.68
C PHE A 78 1.43 -5.06 -12.69
N ASP A 79 0.80 -5.67 -11.70
CA ASP A 79 0.63 -7.13 -11.62
C ASP A 79 -0.27 -7.66 -12.74
N VAL A 80 -1.37 -6.96 -13.05
CA VAL A 80 -2.29 -7.36 -14.12
C VAL A 80 -1.63 -7.24 -15.50
N PHE A 81 -0.93 -6.14 -15.77
CA PHE A 81 -0.35 -5.90 -17.09
C PHE A 81 0.99 -6.61 -17.33
N LEU A 82 1.84 -6.71 -16.32
CA LEU A 82 3.24 -7.11 -16.49
C LEU A 82 3.46 -8.55 -16.03
N ILE A 83 3.00 -8.91 -14.83
CA ILE A 83 3.21 -10.24 -14.24
C ILE A 83 2.30 -11.28 -14.90
N ASN A 84 1.01 -10.98 -15.05
CA ASN A 84 0.06 -11.93 -15.66
C ASN A 84 0.24 -12.09 -17.17
N ARG A 85 0.79 -11.10 -17.89
CA ARG A 85 0.97 -11.17 -19.35
C ARG A 85 2.26 -11.87 -19.77
N LYS A 86 3.36 -11.72 -19.02
CA LYS A 86 4.70 -12.19 -19.43
C LYS A 86 5.26 -13.36 -18.60
N TRP A 87 4.75 -13.62 -17.39
CA TRP A 87 5.35 -14.59 -16.46
C TRP A 87 4.45 -15.79 -16.14
N THR A 88 3.92 -16.46 -17.17
CA THR A 88 3.14 -17.70 -17.02
C THR A 88 3.97 -18.95 -16.69
N LEU A 89 5.30 -18.86 -16.60
CA LEU A 89 6.20 -20.03 -16.52
C LEU A 89 7.10 -20.14 -15.27
N SER A 90 7.07 -19.18 -14.35
CA SER A 90 8.00 -19.16 -13.19
C SER A 90 7.34 -19.67 -11.91
N LYS A 91 7.97 -20.66 -11.25
CA LYS A 91 7.58 -21.18 -9.92
C LYS A 91 7.62 -20.12 -8.81
N ASN A 92 8.25 -18.96 -9.04
CA ASN A 92 8.50 -17.92 -8.03
C ASN A 92 7.58 -16.69 -8.17
N LYS A 93 6.33 -16.88 -8.63
CA LYS A 93 5.36 -15.78 -8.84
C LYS A 93 5.17 -14.88 -7.61
N LEU A 94 5.23 -15.46 -6.40
CA LEU A 94 5.09 -14.70 -5.16
C LEU A 94 6.28 -13.75 -4.91
N GLY A 95 7.51 -14.22 -5.11
CA GLY A 95 8.71 -13.38 -4.92
C GLY A 95 8.75 -12.19 -5.86
N ILE A 96 8.33 -12.39 -7.12
CA ILE A 96 8.24 -11.30 -8.12
C ILE A 96 7.22 -10.25 -7.67
N ARG A 97 6.07 -10.67 -7.12
CA ARG A 97 5.06 -9.75 -6.58
C ARG A 97 5.59 -8.92 -5.41
N ILE A 98 6.34 -9.54 -4.49
CA ILE A 98 6.97 -8.81 -3.37
C ILE A 98 7.95 -7.76 -3.90
N ILE A 99 8.84 -8.15 -4.82
CA ILE A 99 9.84 -7.24 -5.39
C ILE A 99 9.15 -6.08 -6.13
N ALA A 100 8.12 -6.37 -6.93
CA ALA A 100 7.36 -5.34 -7.63
C ALA A 100 6.70 -4.35 -6.65
N LEU A 101 6.09 -4.85 -5.57
CA LEU A 101 5.48 -4.01 -4.53
C LEU A 101 6.53 -3.10 -3.88
N LEU A 102 7.72 -3.63 -3.55
CA LEU A 102 8.80 -2.86 -2.95
C LEU A 102 9.34 -1.78 -3.89
N VAL A 103 9.55 -2.10 -5.16
CA VAL A 103 10.02 -1.13 -6.16
C VAL A 103 9.01 0.01 -6.33
N ILE A 104 7.71 -0.30 -6.41
CA ILE A 104 6.65 0.70 -6.48
C ILE A 104 6.63 1.56 -5.21
N LEU A 105 6.71 0.94 -4.03
CA LEU A 105 6.76 1.67 -2.76
C LEU A 105 7.94 2.65 -2.71
N ILE A 106 9.15 2.18 -3.04
CA ILE A 106 10.36 3.03 -3.07
C ILE A 106 10.19 4.19 -4.04
N SER A 107 9.59 3.93 -5.22
CA SER A 107 9.38 4.95 -6.24
C SER A 107 8.40 6.02 -5.76
N VAL A 108 7.27 5.62 -5.17
CA VAL A 108 6.26 6.53 -4.62
C VAL A 108 6.81 7.30 -3.41
N ALA A 109 7.54 6.62 -2.52
CA ALA A 109 8.18 7.25 -1.36
C ALA A 109 9.22 8.30 -1.76
N THR A 110 10.04 8.01 -2.79
CA THR A 110 11.02 8.95 -3.33
C THR A 110 10.33 10.17 -3.93
N LEU A 111 9.27 9.96 -4.73
CA LEU A 111 8.49 11.07 -5.30
C LEU A 111 7.83 11.92 -4.22
N HIS A 112 7.23 11.29 -3.20
CA HIS A 112 6.62 11.99 -2.06
C HIS A 112 7.65 12.86 -1.33
N TYR A 113 8.82 12.30 -1.00
CA TYR A 113 9.90 13.04 -0.35
C TYR A 113 10.45 14.18 -1.23
N LEU A 114 10.61 13.95 -2.53
CA LEU A 114 11.05 15.00 -3.46
C LEU A 114 10.02 16.12 -3.56
N LEU A 115 8.72 15.80 -3.61
CA LEU A 115 7.63 16.78 -3.63
C LEU A 115 7.63 17.62 -2.35
N GLU A 116 7.78 16.99 -1.19
CA GLU A 116 7.93 17.67 0.10
C GLU A 116 9.12 18.64 0.07
N LYS A 117 10.28 18.18 -0.41
CA LYS A 117 11.51 18.99 -0.42
C LYS A 117 11.52 20.10 -1.47
N THR A 118 10.89 19.91 -2.63
CA THR A 118 10.91 20.86 -3.74
C THR A 118 9.84 21.93 -3.62
N ILE A 119 8.66 21.59 -3.11
CA ILE A 119 7.55 22.54 -2.95
C ILE A 119 7.68 23.34 -1.64
N ASN A 120 8.66 22.99 -0.78
CA ASN A 120 8.86 23.62 0.52
C ASN A 120 7.54 23.64 1.31
N LEU A 121 6.81 22.52 1.25
CA LEU A 121 5.47 22.41 1.84
C LEU A 121 5.53 22.34 3.38
N ILE A 122 6.74 22.38 3.96
CA ILE A 122 7.05 22.49 5.39
C ILE A 122 8.21 23.47 5.57
#